data_AF-A0A8J7H167-F1
#
_entry.id   AF-A0A8J7H167-F1
#
_cell.length_a   1.000
_cell.length_b   1.000
_cell.length_c   1.000
_cell.angle_alpha   90.00
_cell.angle_beta   90.00
_cell.angle_gamma   90.00
#
_symmetry.space_group_name_H-M   'P 1'
#
loop_
_entity.id
_entity.type
_entity.pdbx_description
1 polymer ?
#
loop_
_entity_poly.entity_id
_entity_poly.type
_entity_poly.pdbx_seq_one_letter_code
_entity_poly.pdbx_strand_id
1 'polypeptide(L)'
;MNKYNLEIPRKRHLNLLIVEGNHEKDKLFQIVFQTFPELEINIDDVWIYGTNIYILYNDLLYEYGDTWYEEDVDLPFIVGKKKNHSTILNKKDFTNIYLIFDYERHDPNFSEQKIKNMQRYFFDSTDMGKLYVNYPMIESYQHFTCFPDTNYENLTVGVTLRPGSQYKRLIQDTFVAKLIKLPKKIEEILSDRYGIKDIEVCKKHTQKILEISNADNLIELIKQNLDDILSYPNLNTAKFQIASLLTNMGYLQNHISYYIYMRKIFNNIVLHNITKGSKILNIELKDKDYKSSFELLDLYEILKVQNNVSRDETLGYIWVLNTCVFIIPDFNFKLIQ
;
A
#
# COMPACT_ATOMS: atom_id res chain seq x y z
N MET A 1 -25.02 -18.05 -32.65
CA MET A 1 -23.68 -18.69 -32.58
C MET A 1 -22.91 -18.23 -33.81
N ASN A 2 -21.74 -17.59 -33.78
CA ASN A 2 -20.75 -17.32 -32.74
C ASN A 2 -20.30 -15.86 -32.87
N LYS A 3 -20.24 -15.13 -31.74
CA LYS A 3 -19.47 -13.89 -31.63
C LYS A 3 -18.32 -14.19 -30.67
N TYR A 4 -17.19 -14.65 -31.20
CA TYR A 4 -15.94 -14.76 -30.46
C TYR A 4 -14.81 -14.14 -31.29
N ASN A 5 -13.88 -13.54 -30.56
CA ASN A 5 -12.64 -12.90 -30.99
C ASN A 5 -12.77 -11.44 -31.45
N LEU A 6 -13.21 -10.58 -30.52
CA LEU A 6 -12.54 -9.30 -30.39
C LEU A 6 -11.20 -9.58 -29.69
N GLU A 7 -10.15 -9.79 -30.47
CA GLU A 7 -8.78 -9.74 -29.96
C GLU A 7 -8.55 -8.33 -29.40
N ILE A 8 -8.72 -8.19 -28.09
CA ILE A 8 -8.26 -7.00 -27.37
C ILE A 8 -6.74 -7.00 -27.54
N PRO A 9 -6.13 -5.94 -28.10
CA PRO A 9 -4.70 -5.89 -28.26
C PRO A 9 -4.05 -6.09 -26.89
N ARG A 10 -3.23 -7.15 -26.74
CA ARG A 10 -2.47 -7.39 -25.52
C ARG A 10 -1.64 -6.16 -25.20
N LYS A 11 -2.00 -5.43 -24.14
CA LYS A 11 -1.14 -4.39 -23.56
C LYS A 11 0.12 -5.09 -23.07
N ARG A 12 1.23 -4.91 -23.80
CA ARG A 12 2.54 -5.32 -23.31
C ARG A 12 2.96 -4.35 -22.21
N HIS A 13 3.63 -4.86 -21.17
CA HIS A 13 4.26 -4.11 -20.08
C HIS A 13 3.37 -3.67 -18.91
N LEU A 14 2.48 -4.53 -18.41
CA LEU A 14 1.67 -4.25 -17.21
C LEU A 14 2.46 -4.47 -15.91
N ASN A 15 2.09 -3.80 -14.82
CA ASN A 15 2.65 -4.03 -13.48
C ASN A 15 1.58 -4.63 -12.58
N LEU A 16 1.72 -5.90 -12.18
CA LEU A 16 0.73 -6.61 -11.36
C LEU A 16 1.05 -6.47 -9.87
N LEU A 17 0.07 -6.05 -9.07
CA LEU A 17 0.14 -6.16 -7.61
C LEU A 17 -0.91 -7.13 -7.12
N ILE A 18 -0.49 -8.17 -6.40
CA ILE A 18 -1.37 -9.12 -5.73
C ILE A 18 -1.42 -8.75 -4.26
N VAL A 19 -2.60 -8.39 -3.78
CA VAL A 19 -2.83 -7.91 -2.40
C VAL A 19 -3.89 -8.74 -1.68
N GLU A 20 -3.83 -8.81 -0.35
CA GLU A 20 -4.79 -9.59 0.44
C GLU A 20 -6.22 -9.03 0.37
N GLY A 21 -6.40 -7.71 0.45
CA GLY A 21 -7.73 -7.09 0.62
C GLY A 21 -8.02 -5.85 -0.23
N ASN A 22 -9.24 -5.35 -0.07
CA ASN A 22 -9.69 -4.10 -0.71
C ASN A 22 -9.06 -2.85 -0.07
N HIS A 23 -8.62 -2.92 1.19
CA HIS A 23 -8.05 -1.75 1.87
C HIS A 23 -6.78 -1.26 1.17
N GLU A 24 -5.95 -2.22 0.77
CA GLU A 24 -4.68 -2.07 0.10
C GLU A 24 -4.89 -1.36 -1.23
N LYS A 25 -5.83 -1.86 -2.03
CA LYS A 25 -6.21 -1.28 -3.32
C LYS A 25 -6.85 0.11 -3.16
N ASP A 26 -7.95 0.19 -2.44
CA ASP A 26 -8.84 1.36 -2.42
C ASP A 26 -8.36 2.51 -1.52
N LYS A 27 -7.24 2.33 -0.78
CA LYS A 27 -6.70 3.40 0.07
C LYS A 27 -5.22 3.61 -0.17
N LEU A 28 -4.39 2.60 0.10
CA LEU A 28 -2.94 2.78 0.03
C LEU A 28 -2.48 2.99 -1.41
N PHE A 29 -2.73 2.03 -2.30
CA PHE A 29 -2.20 2.07 -3.65
C PHE A 29 -2.83 3.17 -4.51
N GLN A 30 -4.12 3.47 -4.30
CA GLN A 30 -4.74 4.64 -4.93
C GLN A 30 -3.96 5.93 -4.62
N ILE A 31 -3.57 6.17 -3.36
CA ILE A 31 -2.82 7.38 -2.99
C ILE A 31 -1.37 7.28 -3.45
N VAL A 32 -0.72 6.12 -3.33
CA VAL A 32 0.67 5.92 -3.76
C VAL A 32 0.80 6.20 -5.25
N PHE A 33 -0.08 5.68 -6.11
CA PHE A 33 0.02 5.90 -7.56
C PHE A 33 -0.30 7.33 -7.97
N GLN A 34 -1.19 8.03 -7.25
CA GLN A 34 -1.40 9.47 -7.45
C GLN A 34 -0.21 10.32 -6.97
N THR A 35 0.55 9.82 -6.00
CA THR A 35 1.72 10.51 -5.41
C THR A 35 3.02 10.23 -6.19
N PHE A 36 3.13 9.04 -6.78
CA PHE A 36 4.26 8.56 -7.57
C PHE A 36 3.75 8.04 -8.92
N PRO A 37 3.25 8.92 -9.80
CA PRO A 37 2.78 8.52 -11.13
C PRO A 37 3.89 7.88 -11.98
N GLU A 38 5.17 8.12 -11.64
CA GLU A 38 6.33 7.51 -12.29
C GLU A 38 6.40 5.99 -12.14
N LEU A 39 5.67 5.38 -11.20
CA LEU A 39 5.60 3.93 -11.07
C LEU A 39 4.86 3.28 -12.26
N GLU A 40 4.06 4.04 -13.01
CA GLU A 40 3.30 3.57 -14.18
C GLU A 40 2.44 2.31 -13.90
N ILE A 41 1.88 2.23 -12.68
CA ILE A 41 1.00 1.13 -12.27
C ILE A 41 -0.44 1.62 -12.32
N ASN A 42 -1.28 0.94 -13.10
CA ASN A 42 -2.72 1.23 -13.09
C ASN A 42 -3.37 0.56 -11.87
N ILE A 43 -4.31 1.25 -11.23
CA ILE A 43 -5.09 0.69 -10.13
C ILE A 43 -5.87 -0.57 -10.53
N ASP A 44 -6.23 -0.71 -11.81
CA ASP A 44 -6.86 -1.91 -12.37
C ASP A 44 -5.93 -3.13 -12.36
N ASP A 45 -4.61 -2.90 -12.37
CA ASP A 45 -3.58 -3.94 -12.28
C ASP A 45 -3.28 -4.33 -10.81
N VAL A 46 -3.99 -3.75 -9.83
CA VAL A 46 -3.98 -4.23 -8.44
C VAL A 46 -5.08 -5.28 -8.27
N TRP A 47 -4.66 -6.54 -8.18
CA TRP A 47 -5.52 -7.70 -8.05
C TRP A 47 -5.64 -8.10 -6.58
N ILE A 48 -6.89 -8.08 -6.11
CA ILE A 48 -7.21 -8.51 -4.76
C ILE A 48 -7.33 -10.02 -4.77
N TYR A 49 -6.36 -10.72 -4.17
CA TYR A 49 -6.41 -12.16 -3.99
C TYR A 49 -7.51 -12.56 -3.00
N GLY A 50 -7.74 -11.76 -1.96
CA GLY A 50 -8.86 -11.92 -1.04
C GLY A 50 -8.60 -12.86 0.14
N THR A 51 -7.36 -13.32 0.33
CA THR A 51 -6.96 -14.21 1.41
C THR A 51 -5.44 -14.11 1.65
N ASN A 52 -4.91 -14.83 2.63
CA ASN A 52 -3.53 -14.69 3.08
C ASN A 52 -2.53 -15.58 2.33
N ILE A 53 -1.25 -15.39 2.62
CA ILE A 53 -0.12 -16.04 1.95
C ILE A 53 -0.16 -17.57 2.08
N TYR A 54 -0.71 -18.12 3.16
CA TYR A 54 -0.75 -19.57 3.38
C TYR A 54 -1.72 -20.26 2.43
N ILE A 55 -2.83 -19.60 2.10
CA ILE A 55 -3.75 -20.11 1.10
C ILE A 55 -3.12 -20.02 -0.29
N LEU A 56 -2.40 -18.94 -0.61
CA LEU A 56 -1.62 -18.88 -1.87
C LEU A 56 -0.59 -20.01 -1.97
N TYR A 57 0.12 -20.30 -0.89
CA TYR A 57 1.06 -21.42 -0.84
C TYR A 57 0.37 -22.77 -1.13
N ASN A 58 -0.82 -22.99 -0.55
CA ASN A 58 -1.57 -24.22 -0.78
C ASN A 58 -2.12 -24.31 -2.21
N ASP A 59 -2.54 -23.19 -2.79
CA ASP A 59 -2.95 -23.13 -4.21
C ASP A 59 -1.78 -23.48 -5.14
N LEU A 60 -0.57 -22.99 -4.85
CA LEU A 60 0.65 -23.33 -5.58
C LEU A 60 0.94 -24.84 -5.50
N LEU A 61 0.85 -25.42 -4.31
CA LEU A 61 1.00 -26.88 -4.13
C LEU A 61 -0.06 -27.66 -4.91
N TYR A 62 -1.30 -27.19 -4.92
CA TYR A 62 -2.38 -27.88 -5.62
C TYR A 62 -2.19 -27.87 -7.14
N GLU A 63 -1.74 -26.75 -7.71
CA GLU A 63 -1.59 -26.58 -9.15
C GLU A 63 -0.26 -27.14 -9.70
N TYR A 64 0.84 -27.02 -8.93
CA TYR A 64 2.19 -27.35 -9.39
C TYR A 64 2.87 -28.48 -8.59
N GLY A 65 2.22 -29.00 -7.55
CA GLY A 65 2.75 -30.08 -6.71
C GLY A 65 3.79 -29.61 -5.67
N ASP A 66 4.38 -30.57 -4.97
CA ASP A 66 5.29 -30.30 -3.85
C ASP A 66 6.61 -29.60 -4.25
N THR A 67 6.98 -29.68 -5.54
CA THR A 67 8.17 -29.08 -6.13
C THR A 67 7.86 -27.81 -6.93
N TRP A 68 6.75 -27.13 -6.63
CA TRP A 68 6.31 -25.92 -7.35
C TRP A 68 7.39 -24.83 -7.51
N TYR A 69 8.34 -24.76 -6.58
CA TYR A 69 9.44 -23.80 -6.60
C TYR A 69 10.51 -24.11 -7.67
N GLU A 70 10.40 -25.23 -8.38
CA GLU A 70 11.23 -25.60 -9.54
C GLU A 70 10.49 -25.31 -10.87
N GLU A 71 9.21 -24.94 -10.82
CA GLU A 71 8.36 -24.69 -11.98
C GLU A 71 8.35 -23.21 -12.39
N ASP A 72 7.88 -22.89 -13.61
CA ASP A 72 7.60 -21.52 -14.06
C ASP A 72 6.15 -21.15 -13.69
N VAL A 73 5.94 -20.71 -12.45
CA VAL A 73 4.63 -20.43 -11.89
C VAL A 73 3.96 -19.26 -12.60
N ASP A 74 2.74 -19.49 -13.09
CA ASP A 74 1.88 -18.46 -13.67
C ASP A 74 0.94 -17.90 -12.58
N LEU A 75 1.46 -16.98 -11.77
CA LEU A 75 0.69 -16.34 -10.69
C LEU A 75 -0.63 -15.70 -11.18
N PRO A 76 -0.66 -14.95 -12.31
CA PRO A 76 -1.90 -14.45 -12.87
C PRO A 76 -2.96 -15.53 -13.12
N PHE A 77 -2.55 -16.73 -13.56
CA PHE A 77 -3.47 -17.84 -13.73
C PHE A 77 -4.06 -18.33 -12.40
N ILE A 78 -3.23 -18.50 -11.37
CA ILE A 78 -3.68 -18.94 -10.03
C ILE A 78 -4.67 -17.94 -9.44
N VAL A 79 -4.30 -16.66 -9.41
CA VAL A 79 -5.13 -15.59 -8.84
C VAL A 79 -6.38 -15.36 -9.70
N GLY A 80 -6.24 -15.46 -11.03
CA GLY A 80 -7.31 -15.30 -12.01
C GLY A 80 -8.46 -16.30 -11.85
N LYS A 81 -8.13 -17.59 -11.59
CA LYS A 81 -9.12 -18.66 -11.39
C LYS A 81 -10.11 -18.35 -10.27
N LYS A 82 -9.66 -17.77 -9.16
CA LYS A 82 -10.53 -17.48 -8.01
C LYS A 82 -11.56 -16.37 -8.25
N LYS A 83 -11.36 -15.55 -9.29
CA LYS A 83 -12.11 -14.30 -9.49
C LYS A 83 -12.97 -14.30 -10.76
N ASN A 84 -13.03 -15.40 -11.51
CA ASN A 84 -13.67 -15.45 -12.84
C ASN A 84 -13.18 -14.33 -13.77
N HIS A 85 -11.89 -13.94 -13.69
CA HIS A 85 -11.34 -12.96 -14.63
C HIS A 85 -11.47 -13.54 -16.04
N SER A 86 -12.30 -12.90 -16.87
CA SER A 86 -12.66 -13.37 -18.22
C SER A 86 -11.49 -13.32 -19.22
N THR A 87 -10.39 -12.69 -18.83
CA THR A 87 -9.17 -12.53 -19.62
C THR A 87 -8.10 -13.46 -19.06
N ILE A 88 -7.70 -14.45 -19.88
CA ILE A 88 -6.54 -15.32 -19.64
C ILE A 88 -5.28 -14.46 -19.81
N LEU A 89 -4.90 -13.76 -18.75
CA LEU A 89 -3.61 -13.10 -18.64
C LEU A 89 -2.61 -14.10 -18.06
N ASN A 90 -1.40 -14.10 -18.58
CA ASN A 90 -0.31 -14.92 -18.10
C ASN A 90 0.82 -14.04 -17.55
N LYS A 91 1.74 -14.64 -16.81
CA LYS A 91 2.97 -13.99 -16.31
C LYS A 91 3.67 -13.10 -17.35
N LYS A 92 3.76 -13.54 -18.61
CA LYS A 92 4.49 -12.84 -19.70
C LYS A 92 3.78 -11.57 -20.19
N ASP A 93 2.55 -11.32 -19.76
CA ASP A 93 1.83 -10.08 -20.04
C ASP A 93 2.28 -8.93 -19.09
N PHE A 94 3.03 -9.25 -18.03
CA PHE A 94 3.48 -8.31 -17.00
C PHE A 94 5.00 -8.08 -17.02
N THR A 95 5.43 -6.83 -16.85
CA THR A 95 6.85 -6.45 -16.64
C THR A 95 7.29 -6.71 -15.21
N ASN A 96 6.41 -6.40 -14.25
CA ASN A 96 6.67 -6.60 -12.83
C ASN A 96 5.49 -7.30 -12.17
N ILE A 97 5.79 -8.23 -11.27
CA ILE A 97 4.80 -8.86 -10.39
C ILE A 97 5.23 -8.64 -8.94
N TYR A 98 4.35 -8.03 -8.16
CA TYR A 98 4.54 -7.79 -6.73
C TYR A 98 3.49 -8.53 -5.93
N LEU A 99 3.91 -9.20 -4.87
CA LEU A 99 3.06 -9.90 -3.92
C LEU A 99 3.17 -9.18 -2.59
N ILE A 100 2.04 -8.79 -2.01
CA ILE A 100 2.01 -8.02 -0.77
C ILE A 100 1.07 -8.71 0.21
N PHE A 101 1.68 -9.23 1.27
CA PHE A 101 1.00 -10.03 2.29
C PHE A 101 1.38 -9.58 3.70
N ASP A 102 0.54 -9.92 4.66
CA ASP A 102 0.73 -9.58 6.06
C ASP A 102 1.40 -10.73 6.82
N TYR A 103 2.14 -10.36 7.87
CA TYR A 103 2.79 -11.32 8.76
C TYR A 103 1.81 -11.82 9.84
N GLU A 104 0.96 -12.77 9.47
CA GLU A 104 -0.04 -13.34 10.35
C GLU A 104 0.49 -14.53 11.15
N ARG A 105 1.28 -14.27 12.21
CA ARG A 105 1.83 -15.33 13.08
C ARG A 105 0.77 -16.21 13.76
N HIS A 106 -0.39 -15.63 14.05
CA HIS A 106 -1.47 -16.33 14.75
C HIS A 106 -2.42 -17.07 13.82
N ASP A 107 -2.19 -17.03 12.51
CA ASP A 107 -3.00 -17.82 11.59
C ASP A 107 -2.82 -19.31 11.88
N PRO A 108 -3.88 -20.12 11.90
CA PRO A 108 -3.78 -21.56 12.13
C PRO A 108 -2.88 -22.29 11.13
N ASN A 109 -2.67 -21.73 9.93
CA ASN A 109 -1.81 -22.26 8.88
C ASN A 109 -0.41 -21.64 8.88
N PHE A 110 -0.07 -20.84 9.90
CA PHE A 110 1.24 -20.23 10.04
C PHE A 110 2.35 -21.29 9.92
N SER A 111 3.31 -20.99 9.06
CA SER A 111 4.52 -21.80 8.93
C SER A 111 5.66 -20.91 8.47
N GLU A 112 6.70 -20.82 9.30
CA GLU A 112 7.92 -20.11 8.93
C GLU A 112 8.48 -20.64 7.60
N GLN A 113 8.40 -21.96 7.38
CA GLN A 113 8.93 -22.59 6.18
C GLN A 113 8.14 -22.21 4.92
N LYS A 114 6.81 -22.09 5.01
CA LYS A 114 5.99 -21.63 3.88
C LYS A 114 6.40 -20.24 3.44
N ILE A 115 6.49 -19.27 4.37
CA ILE A 115 6.87 -17.89 4.04
C ILE A 115 8.32 -17.84 3.51
N LYS A 116 9.24 -18.60 4.12
CA LYS A 116 10.64 -18.72 3.66
C LYS A 116 10.72 -19.24 2.22
N ASN A 117 9.96 -20.28 1.87
CA ASN A 117 9.90 -20.82 0.52
C ASN A 117 9.35 -19.77 -0.46
N MET A 118 8.26 -19.08 -0.08
CA MET A 118 7.67 -18.02 -0.88
C MET A 118 8.64 -16.87 -1.14
N GLN A 119 9.36 -16.37 -0.13
CA GLN A 119 10.33 -15.27 -0.31
C GLN A 119 11.55 -15.66 -1.14
N ARG A 120 11.99 -16.93 -1.05
CA ARG A 120 13.11 -17.43 -1.88
C ARG A 120 12.72 -17.51 -3.35
N TYR A 121 11.51 -17.96 -3.63
CA TYR A 121 11.02 -18.10 -5.00
C TYR A 121 10.60 -16.75 -5.59
N PHE A 122 9.81 -15.97 -4.85
CA PHE A 122 9.35 -14.64 -5.25
C PHE A 122 10.31 -13.54 -4.77
N PHE A 123 11.52 -13.51 -5.35
CA PHE A 123 12.58 -12.58 -4.98
C PHE A 123 12.72 -11.36 -5.92
N ASP A 124 12.47 -11.54 -7.23
CA ASP A 124 12.69 -10.52 -8.26
C ASP A 124 11.37 -10.20 -8.98
N SER A 125 10.99 -8.92 -8.97
CA SER A 125 9.72 -8.48 -9.56
C SER A 125 9.67 -8.69 -11.07
N THR A 126 10.83 -8.67 -11.74
CA THR A 126 10.97 -8.80 -13.20
C THR A 126 11.03 -10.25 -13.69
N ASP A 127 11.09 -11.21 -12.77
CA ASP A 127 11.01 -12.65 -13.08
C ASP A 127 9.75 -13.27 -12.47
N MET A 128 9.88 -14.13 -11.44
CA MET A 128 8.75 -14.85 -10.84
C MET A 128 7.84 -13.94 -10.01
N GLY A 129 8.31 -12.75 -9.66
CA GLY A 129 7.65 -11.77 -8.81
C GLY A 129 8.44 -11.52 -7.52
N LYS A 130 8.13 -10.43 -6.82
CA LYS A 130 8.77 -10.04 -5.55
C LYS A 130 7.76 -10.00 -4.42
N LEU A 131 8.03 -10.74 -3.35
CA LEU A 131 7.19 -10.81 -2.16
C LEU A 131 7.61 -9.82 -1.08
N TYR A 132 6.70 -8.91 -0.74
CA TYR A 132 6.75 -8.06 0.44
C TYR A 132 5.84 -8.61 1.53
N VAL A 133 6.43 -8.83 2.71
CA VAL A 133 5.71 -9.21 3.93
C VAL A 133 5.69 -8.02 4.88
N ASN A 134 4.51 -7.55 5.28
CA ASN A 134 4.38 -6.41 6.18
C ASN A 134 4.24 -6.87 7.63
N TYR A 135 4.92 -6.18 8.54
CA TYR A 135 5.03 -6.57 9.94
C TYR A 135 4.40 -5.50 10.85
N PRO A 136 3.38 -5.84 11.66
CA PRO A 136 2.64 -7.10 11.60
C PRO A 136 1.68 -7.20 10.39
N MET A 137 1.38 -6.08 9.74
CA MET A 137 0.39 -5.99 8.67
C MET A 137 0.56 -4.73 7.84
N ILE A 138 -0.18 -4.61 6.75
CA ILE A 138 -0.06 -3.52 5.79
C ILE A 138 -0.20 -2.18 6.49
N GLU A 139 -1.16 -1.97 7.38
CA GLU A 139 -1.38 -0.65 7.98
C GLU A 139 -0.24 -0.18 8.91
N SER A 140 0.81 -0.97 9.11
CA SER A 140 2.05 -0.56 9.79
C SER A 140 2.70 0.70 9.21
N TYR A 141 2.46 1.04 7.93
CA TYR A 141 2.93 2.30 7.35
C TYR A 141 2.28 3.55 7.99
N GLN A 142 1.17 3.37 8.71
CA GLN A 142 0.45 4.45 9.41
C GLN A 142 0.94 4.65 10.85
N HIS A 143 1.80 3.76 11.37
CA HIS A 143 2.21 3.76 12.78
C HIS A 143 3.34 4.76 13.06
N PHE A 144 3.03 6.04 12.82
CA PHE A 144 3.91 7.17 13.09
C PHE A 144 3.18 8.21 13.93
N THR A 145 3.92 8.87 14.82
CA THR A 145 3.39 9.91 15.72
C THR A 145 3.66 11.32 15.20
N CYS A 146 4.81 11.53 14.57
CA CYS A 146 5.20 12.74 13.86
C CYS A 146 6.23 12.40 12.77
N PHE A 147 6.73 13.40 12.03
CA PHE A 147 7.95 13.25 11.23
C PHE A 147 8.94 14.36 11.56
N PRO A 148 10.24 14.05 11.75
CA PRO A 148 10.81 12.70 11.85
C PRO A 148 10.39 12.00 13.16
N ASP A 149 10.14 10.68 13.12
CA ASP A 149 9.77 9.88 14.31
C ASP A 149 10.99 9.11 14.84
N THR A 150 11.65 9.66 15.85
CA THR A 150 12.85 9.04 16.44
C THR A 150 12.55 7.74 17.20
N ASN A 151 11.29 7.47 17.53
CA ASN A 151 10.90 6.25 18.25
C ASN A 151 10.57 5.10 17.30
N TYR A 152 10.27 5.38 16.03
CA TYR A 152 9.85 4.36 15.06
C TYR A 152 10.86 3.22 14.91
N GLU A 153 12.16 3.52 14.95
CA GLU A 153 13.22 2.51 14.79
C GLU A 153 13.17 1.42 15.88
N ASN A 154 12.71 1.77 17.09
CA ASN A 154 12.58 0.85 18.23
C ASN A 154 11.16 0.27 18.35
N LEU A 155 10.23 0.70 17.51
CA LEU A 155 8.82 0.36 17.66
C LEU A 155 8.58 -1.15 17.44
N THR A 156 7.97 -1.78 18.43
CA THR A 156 7.59 -3.19 18.38
C THR A 156 6.15 -3.34 18.85
N VAL A 157 5.53 -4.47 18.50
CA VAL A 157 4.25 -4.88 19.09
C VAL A 157 4.38 -6.27 19.68
N GLY A 158 3.82 -6.48 20.87
CA GLY A 158 3.79 -7.80 21.49
C GLY A 158 3.01 -8.79 20.64
N VAL A 159 3.47 -10.04 20.58
CA VAL A 159 2.78 -11.15 19.90
C VAL A 159 1.39 -11.36 20.53
N THR A 160 1.23 -11.08 21.82
CA THR A 160 -0.08 -11.15 22.50
C THR A 160 -1.14 -10.19 21.97
N LEU A 161 -0.76 -9.14 21.22
CA LEU A 161 -1.70 -8.22 20.59
C LEU A 161 -2.60 -8.91 19.56
N ARG A 162 -2.21 -10.12 19.07
CA ARG A 162 -2.86 -10.83 17.97
C ARG A 162 -3.21 -9.86 16.86
N PRO A 163 -2.17 -9.25 16.23
CA PRO A 163 -2.34 -8.12 15.35
C PRO A 163 -3.38 -8.44 14.26
N GLY A 164 -4.24 -7.46 14.04
CA GLY A 164 -5.56 -7.62 13.46
C GLY A 164 -6.38 -6.41 13.87
N SER A 165 -7.61 -6.60 14.34
CA SER A 165 -8.47 -5.49 14.78
C SER A 165 -7.90 -4.65 15.93
N GLN A 166 -7.08 -5.24 16.82
CA GLN A 166 -6.44 -4.51 17.92
C GLN A 166 -5.38 -3.53 17.41
N TYR A 167 -4.48 -4.00 16.54
CA TYR A 167 -3.46 -3.15 15.93
C TYR A 167 -4.09 -2.07 15.05
N LYS A 168 -5.10 -2.40 14.23
CA LYS A 168 -5.82 -1.40 13.42
C LYS A 168 -6.42 -0.29 14.28
N ARG A 169 -6.97 -0.61 15.46
CA ARG A 169 -7.48 0.39 16.41
C ARG A 169 -6.38 1.28 16.98
N LEU A 170 -5.21 0.72 17.28
CA LEU A 170 -4.06 1.49 17.80
C LEU A 170 -3.64 2.60 16.84
N ILE A 171 -3.65 2.31 15.54
CA ILE A 171 -3.14 3.23 14.51
C ILE A 171 -4.23 4.10 13.85
N GLN A 172 -5.51 3.85 14.12
CA GLN A 172 -6.61 4.47 13.37
C GLN A 172 -6.63 6.00 13.45
N ASP A 173 -6.08 6.57 14.52
CA ASP A 173 -6.13 7.99 14.85
C ASP A 173 -4.76 8.70 14.73
N THR A 174 -3.76 8.00 14.18
CA THR A 174 -2.45 8.60 13.90
C THR A 174 -2.57 9.70 12.85
N PHE A 175 -1.60 10.61 12.81
CA PHE A 175 -1.63 11.69 11.82
C PHE A 175 -1.55 11.15 10.38
N VAL A 176 -0.75 10.09 10.14
CA VAL A 176 -0.70 9.42 8.82
C VAL A 176 -2.05 8.81 8.48
N ALA A 177 -2.71 8.13 9.42
CA ALA A 177 -4.04 7.56 9.17
C ALA A 177 -5.07 8.64 8.81
N LYS A 178 -5.02 9.82 9.43
CA LYS A 178 -5.89 10.97 9.09
C LYS A 178 -5.63 11.49 7.68
N LEU A 179 -4.36 11.59 7.26
CA LEU A 179 -3.97 12.01 5.92
C LEU A 179 -4.44 11.01 4.85
N ILE A 180 -4.30 9.72 5.10
CA ILE A 180 -4.75 8.65 4.20
C ILE A 180 -6.27 8.61 4.06
N LYS A 181 -7.02 8.90 5.13
CA LYS A 181 -8.48 8.91 5.11
C LYS A 181 -9.07 10.17 4.45
N LEU A 182 -8.27 11.21 4.23
CA LEU A 182 -8.77 12.51 3.75
C LEU A 182 -9.52 12.44 2.42
N PRO A 183 -9.01 11.79 1.34
CA PRO A 183 -9.72 11.75 0.06
C PRO A 183 -11.11 11.11 0.21
N LYS A 184 -11.15 9.92 0.82
CA LYS A 184 -12.41 9.21 1.07
C LYS A 184 -13.38 10.01 1.94
N LYS A 185 -12.89 10.74 2.93
CA LYS A 185 -13.73 11.60 3.77
C LYS A 185 -14.36 12.75 2.98
N ILE A 186 -13.66 13.31 1.98
CA ILE A 186 -14.22 14.31 1.07
C ILE A 186 -15.26 13.67 0.16
N GLU A 187 -14.97 12.49 -0.39
CA GLU A 187 -15.93 11.72 -1.21
C GLU A 187 -17.22 11.40 -0.43
N GLU A 188 -17.11 10.91 0.81
CA GLU A 188 -18.25 10.62 1.70
C GLU A 188 -19.07 11.88 2.00
N ILE A 189 -18.43 13.05 2.12
CA ILE A 189 -19.16 14.32 2.29
C ILE A 189 -19.96 14.65 1.03
N LEU A 190 -19.37 14.49 -0.15
CA LEU A 190 -20.04 14.74 -1.42
C LEU A 190 -21.19 13.76 -1.67
N SER A 191 -20.98 12.46 -1.41
CA SER A 191 -22.00 11.43 -1.61
C SER A 191 -23.08 11.45 -0.55
N ASP A 192 -22.72 11.31 0.73
CA ASP A 192 -23.68 10.95 1.77
C ASP A 192 -24.44 12.17 2.28
N ARG A 193 -23.74 13.32 2.38
CA ARG A 193 -24.33 14.57 2.89
C ARG A 193 -24.98 15.39 1.78
N TYR A 194 -24.35 15.44 0.61
CA TYR A 194 -24.82 16.28 -0.50
C TYR A 194 -25.52 15.51 -1.63
N GLY A 195 -25.60 14.17 -1.53
CA GLY A 195 -26.43 13.34 -2.39
C GLY A 195 -25.88 13.11 -3.80
N ILE A 196 -24.58 13.34 -4.03
CA ILE A 196 -23.95 13.09 -5.32
C ILE A 196 -23.80 11.57 -5.51
N LYS A 197 -24.66 10.98 -6.33
CA LYS A 197 -24.71 9.52 -6.54
C LYS A 197 -23.62 8.98 -7.46
N ASP A 198 -23.06 9.83 -8.32
CA ASP A 198 -22.03 9.43 -9.26
C ASP A 198 -20.66 9.42 -8.56
N ILE A 199 -20.14 8.22 -8.34
CA ILE A 199 -18.86 7.98 -7.65
C ILE A 199 -17.69 8.60 -8.42
N GLU A 200 -17.72 8.57 -9.75
CA GLU A 200 -16.63 9.12 -10.57
C GLU A 200 -16.65 10.65 -10.54
N VAL A 201 -17.83 11.26 -10.45
CA VAL A 201 -17.95 12.70 -10.17
C VAL A 201 -17.37 13.01 -8.78
N CYS A 202 -17.73 12.27 -7.73
CA CYS A 202 -17.15 12.49 -6.39
C CYS A 202 -15.61 12.42 -6.40
N LYS A 203 -15.03 11.37 -6.98
CA LYS A 203 -13.57 11.20 -7.09
C LYS A 203 -12.91 12.36 -7.85
N LYS A 204 -13.47 12.74 -9.01
CA LYS A 204 -12.94 13.82 -9.85
C LYS A 204 -12.90 15.15 -9.09
N HIS A 205 -13.97 15.51 -8.39
CA HIS A 205 -14.02 16.76 -7.64
C HIS A 205 -13.14 16.70 -6.38
N THR A 206 -13.07 15.56 -5.69
CA THR A 206 -12.11 15.33 -4.60
C THR A 206 -10.67 15.54 -5.05
N GLN A 207 -10.27 14.99 -6.20
CA GLN A 207 -8.91 15.16 -6.72
C GLN A 207 -8.57 16.65 -6.95
N LYS A 208 -9.45 17.40 -7.62
CA LYS A 208 -9.23 18.85 -7.83
C LYS A 208 -9.13 19.63 -6.53
N ILE A 209 -9.93 19.26 -5.53
CA ILE A 209 -9.88 19.88 -4.19
C ILE A 209 -8.53 19.59 -3.52
N LEU A 210 -8.01 18.37 -3.64
CA LEU A 210 -6.71 17.97 -3.08
C LEU A 210 -5.51 18.59 -3.82
N GLU A 211 -5.69 19.04 -5.06
CA GLU A 211 -4.70 19.81 -5.82
C GLU A 211 -4.56 21.26 -5.35
N ILE A 212 -5.50 21.79 -4.54
CA ILE A 212 -5.40 23.14 -3.99
C ILE A 212 -4.16 23.24 -3.11
N SER A 213 -3.30 24.22 -3.42
CA SER A 213 -2.06 24.48 -2.71
C SER A 213 -2.06 25.80 -1.92
N ASN A 214 -3.01 26.71 -2.16
CA ASN A 214 -3.02 28.04 -1.55
C ASN A 214 -4.14 28.18 -0.50
N ALA A 215 -3.78 28.58 0.72
CA ALA A 215 -4.70 28.85 1.81
C ALA A 215 -5.50 30.16 1.64
N ASP A 216 -4.93 31.19 1.00
CA ASP A 216 -5.48 32.56 1.00
C ASP A 216 -6.86 32.64 0.33
N ASN A 217 -7.06 31.85 -0.73
CA ASN A 217 -8.32 31.79 -1.49
C ASN A 217 -9.00 30.42 -1.40
N LEU A 218 -8.70 29.63 -0.36
CA LEU A 218 -9.15 28.24 -0.22
C LEU A 218 -10.66 28.08 -0.41
N ILE A 219 -11.46 28.93 0.25
CA ILE A 219 -12.93 28.86 0.21
C ILE A 219 -13.46 29.13 -1.20
N GLU A 220 -12.90 30.11 -1.92
CA GLU A 220 -13.34 30.43 -3.28
C GLU A 220 -12.91 29.35 -4.28
N LEU A 221 -11.72 28.77 -4.12
CA LEU A 221 -11.25 27.65 -4.94
C LEU A 221 -12.12 26.41 -4.74
N ILE A 222 -12.49 26.07 -3.50
CA ILE A 222 -13.40 24.95 -3.23
C ILE A 222 -14.78 25.25 -3.84
N LYS A 223 -15.29 26.48 -3.69
CA LYS A 223 -16.56 26.89 -4.28
C LYS A 223 -16.55 26.70 -5.79
N GLN A 224 -15.53 27.21 -6.49
CA GLN A 224 -15.38 27.05 -7.94
C GLN A 224 -15.34 25.58 -8.37
N ASN A 225 -14.74 24.71 -7.55
CA ASN A 225 -14.71 23.28 -7.79
C ASN A 225 -16.04 22.57 -7.52
N LEU A 226 -17.02 23.18 -6.86
CA LEU A 226 -18.28 22.51 -6.48
C LEU A 226 -19.52 23.18 -7.08
N ASP A 227 -19.39 24.34 -7.73
CA ASP A 227 -20.50 25.17 -8.22
C ASP A 227 -21.33 24.48 -9.31
N ASP A 228 -20.71 23.60 -10.10
CA ASP A 228 -21.36 22.83 -11.17
C ASP A 228 -22.08 21.56 -10.66
N ILE A 229 -21.83 21.15 -9.41
CA ILE A 229 -22.39 19.91 -8.83
C ILE A 229 -23.28 20.14 -7.61
N LEU A 230 -23.29 21.32 -7.01
CA LEU A 230 -24.08 21.64 -5.82
C LEU A 230 -24.96 22.89 -6.00
N SER A 231 -26.20 22.83 -5.51
CA SER A 231 -27.06 24.01 -5.38
C SER A 231 -26.48 25.03 -4.38
N TYR A 232 -26.77 26.32 -4.56
CA TYR A 232 -26.25 27.41 -3.72
C TYR A 232 -26.33 27.18 -2.20
N PRO A 233 -27.45 26.71 -1.60
CA PRO A 233 -27.50 26.45 -0.16
C PRO A 233 -26.49 25.38 0.30
N ASN A 234 -26.41 24.27 -0.44
CA ASN A 234 -25.48 23.18 -0.14
C ASN A 234 -24.02 23.58 -0.37
N LEU A 235 -23.75 24.31 -1.45
CA LEU A 235 -22.44 24.84 -1.79
C LEU A 235 -21.89 25.76 -0.69
N ASN A 236 -22.75 26.63 -0.13
CA ASN A 236 -22.33 27.56 0.91
C ASN A 236 -21.87 26.83 2.17
N THR A 237 -22.48 25.71 2.55
CA THR A 237 -22.04 24.89 3.69
C THR A 237 -20.85 24.01 3.34
N ALA A 238 -20.86 23.36 2.17
CA ALA A 238 -19.85 22.40 1.74
C ALA A 238 -18.45 23.03 1.72
N LYS A 239 -18.34 24.25 1.17
CA LYS A 239 -17.04 24.94 1.04
C LYS A 239 -16.37 25.17 2.39
N PHE A 240 -17.10 25.56 3.44
CA PHE A 240 -16.53 25.79 4.77
C PHE A 240 -16.18 24.48 5.46
N GLN A 241 -17.02 23.45 5.31
CA GLN A 241 -16.76 22.13 5.88
C GLN A 241 -15.47 21.52 5.30
N ILE A 242 -15.33 21.52 3.98
CA ILE A 242 -14.15 20.99 3.30
C ILE A 242 -12.93 21.86 3.60
N ALA A 243 -13.05 23.20 3.58
CA ALA A 243 -11.96 24.09 3.95
C ALA A 243 -11.42 23.79 5.36
N SER A 244 -12.31 23.60 6.34
CA SER A 244 -11.91 23.22 7.70
C SER A 244 -11.16 21.90 7.74
N LEU A 245 -11.60 20.90 6.96
CA LEU A 245 -10.90 19.61 6.87
C LEU A 245 -9.50 19.74 6.29
N LEU A 246 -9.32 20.51 5.21
CA LEU A 246 -8.02 20.70 4.57
C LEU A 246 -7.06 21.49 5.47
N THR A 247 -7.55 22.57 6.11
CA THR A 247 -6.73 23.38 7.02
C THR A 247 -6.18 22.56 8.19
N ASN A 248 -6.97 21.62 8.71
CA ASN A 248 -6.55 20.74 9.80
C ASN A 248 -5.41 19.75 9.44
N MET A 249 -5.09 19.60 8.15
CA MET A 249 -4.04 18.69 7.67
C MET A 249 -2.66 19.36 7.61
N GLY A 250 -2.58 20.69 7.77
CA GLY A 250 -1.33 21.44 7.88
C GLY A 250 -0.53 21.65 6.59
N TYR A 251 -0.87 20.97 5.50
CA TYR A 251 -0.10 21.07 4.25
C TYR A 251 -0.21 22.42 3.54
N LEU A 252 -1.38 23.09 3.64
CA LEU A 252 -1.64 24.38 3.01
C LEU A 252 -0.75 25.51 3.53
N GLN A 253 -0.23 25.40 4.77
CA GLN A 253 0.68 26.38 5.36
C GLN A 253 2.00 26.48 4.60
N ASN A 254 2.37 25.44 3.84
CA ASN A 254 3.59 25.38 3.05
C ASN A 254 3.36 25.68 1.57
N HIS A 255 2.17 26.18 1.18
CA HIS A 255 1.80 26.47 -0.20
C HIS A 255 1.97 25.28 -1.18
N ILE A 256 1.72 24.06 -0.72
CA ILE A 256 1.81 22.82 -1.52
C ILE A 256 0.46 22.12 -1.56
N SER A 257 0.22 21.28 -2.56
CA SER A 257 -0.98 20.44 -2.64
C SER A 257 -0.89 19.22 -1.72
N TYR A 258 -2.02 18.53 -1.54
CA TYR A 258 -2.08 17.29 -0.78
C TYR A 258 -1.11 16.23 -1.33
N TYR A 259 -1.04 16.03 -2.65
CA TYR A 259 -0.19 15.01 -3.26
C TYR A 259 1.31 15.31 -3.09
N ILE A 260 1.71 16.58 -3.22
CA ILE A 260 3.10 16.99 -2.96
C ILE A 260 3.43 16.75 -1.48
N TYR A 261 2.50 17.03 -0.57
CA TYR A 261 2.70 16.75 0.85
C TYR A 261 2.76 15.25 1.14
N MET A 262 1.84 14.45 0.59
CA MET A 262 1.83 13.00 0.73
C MET A 262 3.11 12.36 0.17
N ARG A 263 3.72 12.93 -0.87
CA ARG A 263 5.04 12.49 -1.35
C ARG A 263 6.10 12.62 -0.27
N LYS A 264 6.17 13.78 0.41
CA LYS A 264 7.08 13.99 1.53
C LYS A 264 6.78 13.00 2.67
N ILE A 265 5.51 12.73 2.95
CA ILE A 265 5.09 11.75 3.95
C ILE A 265 5.58 10.34 3.58
N PHE A 266 5.32 9.85 2.37
CA PHE A 266 5.78 8.54 1.93
C PHE A 266 7.31 8.44 1.89
N ASN A 267 8.02 9.49 1.48
CA ASN A 267 9.49 9.50 1.53
C ASN A 267 9.97 9.30 2.98
N ASN A 268 9.38 9.99 3.96
CA ASN A 268 9.72 9.77 5.37
C ASN A 268 9.39 8.34 5.83
N ILE A 269 8.22 7.81 5.45
CA ILE A 269 7.82 6.43 5.77
C ILE A 269 8.86 5.43 5.22
N VAL A 270 9.25 5.57 3.94
CA VAL A 270 10.22 4.69 3.30
C VAL A 270 11.57 4.79 3.99
N LEU A 271 12.10 5.99 4.22
CA LEU A 271 13.40 6.18 4.87
C LEU A 271 13.42 5.62 6.30
N HIS A 272 12.35 5.79 7.08
CA HIS A 272 12.24 5.19 8.40
C HIS A 272 12.20 3.65 8.34
N ASN A 273 11.52 3.07 7.34
CA ASN A 273 11.51 1.62 7.14
C ASN A 273 12.87 1.09 6.67
N ILE A 274 13.62 1.83 5.85
CA ILE A 274 14.99 1.48 5.47
C ILE A 274 15.89 1.47 6.70
N THR A 275 15.93 2.57 7.46
CA THR A 275 16.72 2.69 8.70
C THR A 275 16.41 1.56 9.67
N LYS A 276 15.13 1.23 9.82
CA LYS A 276 14.69 0.16 10.71
C LYS A 276 15.08 -1.22 10.19
N GLY A 277 14.93 -1.48 8.89
CA GLY A 277 15.42 -2.70 8.26
C GLY A 277 16.92 -2.89 8.49
N SER A 278 17.71 -1.83 8.31
CA SER A 278 19.15 -1.83 8.58
C SER A 278 19.45 -2.17 10.03
N LYS A 279 18.70 -1.58 10.97
CA LYS A 279 18.82 -1.89 12.39
C LYS A 279 18.48 -3.34 12.72
N ILE A 280 17.39 -3.89 12.17
CA ILE A 280 17.00 -5.30 12.37
C ILE A 280 18.12 -6.24 11.90
N LEU A 281 18.80 -5.88 10.82
CA LEU A 281 19.91 -6.66 10.24
C LEU A 281 21.30 -6.27 10.79
N ASN A 282 21.39 -5.33 11.73
CA ASN A 282 22.65 -4.76 12.24
C ASN A 282 23.59 -4.21 11.13
N ILE A 283 23.03 -3.60 10.09
CA ILE A 283 23.77 -2.93 9.02
C ILE A 283 24.22 -1.55 9.52
N GLU A 284 25.53 -1.26 9.46
CA GLU A 284 26.08 0.04 9.85
C GLU A 284 25.67 1.15 8.86
N LEU A 285 24.91 2.13 9.35
CA LEU A 285 24.55 3.32 8.58
C LEU A 285 25.68 4.34 8.65
N LYS A 286 26.49 4.43 7.59
CA LYS A 286 27.45 5.54 7.43
C LYS A 286 26.72 6.74 6.83
N ASP A 287 26.82 7.90 7.49
CA ASP A 287 26.45 9.23 6.97
C ASP A 287 25.08 9.35 6.26
N LYS A 288 24.02 8.71 6.77
CA LYS A 288 22.68 8.72 6.14
C LYS A 288 22.67 8.24 4.69
N ASP A 289 23.57 7.34 4.32
CA ASP A 289 23.55 6.69 3.01
C ASP A 289 22.40 5.66 2.93
N TYR A 290 21.18 6.16 2.76
CA TYR A 290 19.98 5.34 2.66
C TYR A 290 20.00 4.41 1.45
N LYS A 291 20.71 4.76 0.38
CA LYS A 291 20.75 3.95 -0.84
C LYS A 291 21.55 2.68 -0.62
N SER A 292 22.80 2.79 -0.16
CA SER A 292 23.62 1.62 0.15
C SER A 292 22.96 0.76 1.22
N SER A 293 22.32 1.39 2.20
CA SER A 293 21.59 0.70 3.27
C SER A 293 20.41 -0.12 2.75
N PHE A 294 19.65 0.44 1.79
CA PHE A 294 18.55 -0.23 1.12
C PHE A 294 19.02 -1.40 0.26
N GLU A 295 20.08 -1.22 -0.52
CA GLU A 295 20.67 -2.28 -1.36
C GLU A 295 21.19 -3.48 -0.55
N LEU A 296 21.52 -3.25 0.74
CA LEU A 296 21.94 -4.31 1.67
C LEU A 296 20.78 -4.98 2.41
N LEU A 297 19.54 -4.50 2.28
CA LEU A 297 18.40 -5.12 2.96
C LEU A 297 18.07 -6.46 2.33
N ASP A 298 18.06 -7.49 3.17
CA ASP A 298 17.59 -8.82 2.80
C ASP A 298 16.26 -9.12 3.50
N LEU A 299 15.16 -9.15 2.72
CA LEU A 299 13.82 -9.42 3.24
C LEU A 299 13.67 -10.83 3.84
N TYR A 300 14.48 -11.79 3.39
CA TYR A 300 14.51 -13.16 3.90
C TYR A 300 15.24 -13.23 5.26
N GLU A 301 16.34 -12.50 5.42
CA GLU A 301 17.00 -12.39 6.73
C GLU A 301 16.14 -11.59 7.73
N ILE A 302 15.43 -10.54 7.29
CA ILE A 302 14.45 -9.84 8.12
C ILE A 302 13.37 -10.81 8.62
N LEU A 303 12.82 -11.66 7.73
CA LEU A 303 11.85 -12.68 8.12
C LEU A 303 12.42 -13.65 9.16
N LYS A 304 13.69 -14.07 9.06
CA LYS A 304 14.32 -14.93 10.08
C LYS A 304 14.40 -14.22 11.44
N VAL A 305 14.82 -12.96 11.47
CA VAL A 305 14.88 -12.19 12.72
C VAL A 305 13.48 -12.06 13.32
N GLN A 306 12.50 -11.65 12.51
CA GLN A 306 11.10 -11.55 12.92
C GLN A 306 10.61 -12.89 13.50
N ASN A 307 10.86 -14.00 12.81
CA ASN A 307 10.48 -15.32 13.27
C ASN A 307 11.10 -15.71 14.61
N ASN A 308 12.36 -15.35 14.81
CA ASN A 308 13.07 -15.64 16.05
C ASN A 308 12.52 -14.83 17.24
N VAL A 309 12.34 -13.51 17.08
CA VAL A 309 11.89 -12.63 18.16
C VAL A 309 10.41 -12.80 18.52
N SER A 310 9.61 -13.28 17.57
CA SER A 310 8.17 -13.54 17.77
C SER A 310 7.84 -15.00 18.12
N ARG A 311 8.86 -15.85 18.34
CA ARG A 311 8.66 -17.27 18.65
C ARG A 311 7.95 -17.52 19.98
N ASP A 312 8.24 -16.70 21.00
CA ASP A 312 7.56 -16.80 22.28
C ASP A 312 6.16 -16.20 22.18
N GLU A 313 5.13 -17.00 22.41
CA GLU A 313 3.72 -16.59 22.27
C GLU A 313 3.27 -15.57 23.33
N THR A 314 4.06 -15.36 24.38
CA THR A 314 3.73 -14.52 25.54
C THR A 314 4.61 -13.28 25.66
N LEU A 315 5.93 -13.46 25.54
CA LEU A 315 6.94 -12.41 25.67
C LEU A 315 7.54 -11.98 24.32
N GLY A 316 7.23 -12.71 23.25
CA GLY A 316 7.69 -12.38 21.92
C GLY A 316 7.07 -11.10 21.40
N TYR A 317 7.74 -10.51 20.42
CA TYR A 317 7.31 -9.28 19.78
C TYR A 317 7.57 -9.32 18.28
N ILE A 318 6.91 -8.43 17.56
CA ILE A 318 7.08 -8.22 16.11
C ILE A 318 7.64 -6.81 15.94
N TRP A 319 8.74 -6.69 15.20
CA TRP A 319 9.21 -5.38 14.77
C TRP A 319 8.20 -4.78 13.80
N VAL A 320 7.71 -3.58 14.07
CA VAL A 320 6.81 -2.89 13.13
C VAL A 320 7.62 -2.46 11.92
N LEU A 321 7.41 -3.09 10.76
CA LEU A 321 8.15 -2.81 9.53
C LEU A 321 7.21 -3.03 8.34
N ASN A 322 6.97 -1.97 7.57
CA ASN A 322 6.24 -2.07 6.33
C ASN A 322 7.24 -2.27 5.18
N THR A 323 7.24 -3.44 4.55
CA THR A 323 8.16 -3.70 3.43
C THR A 323 7.56 -3.34 2.09
N CYS A 324 6.23 -3.26 1.96
CA CYS A 324 5.61 -2.94 0.67
C CYS A 324 5.92 -1.53 0.19
N VAL A 325 6.20 -0.58 1.10
CA VAL A 325 6.64 0.78 0.71
C VAL A 325 7.97 0.77 -0.04
N PHE A 326 8.74 -0.32 0.03
CA PHE A 326 9.96 -0.49 -0.75
C PHE A 326 9.74 -0.67 -2.26
N ILE A 327 8.49 -0.86 -2.70
CA ILE A 327 8.15 -0.83 -4.13
C ILE A 327 8.61 0.48 -4.80
N ILE A 328 8.61 1.60 -4.06
CA ILE A 328 9.03 2.91 -4.57
C ILE A 328 10.55 2.94 -4.85
N PRO A 329 11.44 2.69 -3.86
CA PRO A 329 12.87 2.67 -4.10
C PRO A 329 13.35 1.49 -4.95
N ASP A 330 12.65 0.34 -4.95
CA ASP A 330 12.93 -0.78 -5.85
C ASP A 330 12.70 -0.39 -7.31
N PHE A 331 11.63 0.35 -7.60
CA PHE A 331 11.40 0.89 -8.94
C PHE A 331 12.48 1.94 -9.31
N ASN A 332 12.65 2.94 -8.46
CA ASN A 332 13.70 3.95 -8.64
C ASN A 332 13.98 4.69 -7.34
N PHE A 333 15.15 4.41 -6.75
CA PHE A 333 15.59 5.05 -5.50
C PHE A 333 15.59 6.59 -5.54
N LYS A 334 15.74 7.21 -6.71
CA LYS A 334 15.72 8.69 -6.85
C LYS A 334 14.37 9.31 -6.48
N LEU A 335 13.28 8.54 -6.43
CA LEU A 335 11.95 9.04 -6.07
C LEU A 335 11.86 9.43 -4.58
N ILE A 336 12.77 8.93 -3.75
CA ILE A 336 12.82 9.20 -2.30
C ILE A 336 14.01 10.07 -1.89
N GLN A 337 14.77 10.61 -2.86
CA GLN A 337 15.95 11.47 -2.65
C GLN A 337 15.62 12.96 -2.64
#